data_AF-A0A6C0P689-F1
#
_entry.id   AF-A0A6C0P689-F1
#
_cell.length_a   1.000
_cell.length_b   1.000
_cell.length_c   1.000
_cell.angle_alpha   90.00
_cell.angle_beta   90.00
_cell.angle_gamma   90.00
#
_symmetry.space_group_name_H-M   'P 1'
#
loop_
_entity.id
_entity.type
_entity.pdbx_description
1 polymer ?
#
loop_
_entity_poly.entity_id
_entity_poly.type
_entity_poly.pdbx_seq_one_letter_code
_entity_poly.pdbx_strand_id
1 'polypeptide(L)'
;MTEYNLIRLVDMLHQTMKEFGMTTPEEIAKEDRPLAVPVAPIIPTVKEKDVLYSFLYVKYPEIAKQAPRIVESRIFFSKETYQKHLDFVKLAIKIRNELSS
;
A
#
# COMPACT_ATOMS: atom_id res chain seq x y z
N MET A 1 -8.29 -3.15 23.48
CA MET A 1 -7.85 -3.17 22.06
C MET A 1 -7.08 -4.46 21.86
N THR A 2 -7.69 -5.42 21.18
CA THR A 2 -7.18 -6.78 20.98
C THR A 2 -6.14 -6.82 19.86
N GLU A 3 -5.13 -7.69 19.99
CA GLU A 3 -4.02 -7.93 19.03
C GLU A 3 -4.47 -8.10 17.57
N TYR A 4 -5.74 -8.46 17.36
CA TYR A 4 -6.40 -8.57 16.06
C TYR A 4 -6.26 -7.34 15.14
N ASN A 5 -6.17 -6.12 15.68
CA ASN A 5 -6.03 -4.92 14.84
C ASN A 5 -4.62 -4.73 14.28
N LEU A 6 -3.59 -5.23 14.97
CA LEU A 6 -2.19 -5.09 14.54
C LEU A 6 -1.83 -6.08 13.43
N ILE A 7 -2.27 -7.33 13.55
CA ILE A 7 -2.04 -8.37 12.54
C ILE A 7 -2.70 -7.98 11.21
N ARG A 8 -3.92 -7.44 11.26
CA ARG A 8 -4.63 -7.00 10.06
C ARG A 8 -3.95 -5.83 9.34
N LEU A 9 -3.30 -4.93 10.07
CA LEU A 9 -2.48 -3.85 9.52
C LEU A 9 -1.21 -4.39 8.81
N VAL A 10 -0.59 -5.43 9.36
CA VAL A 10 0.63 -6.05 8.80
C VAL A 10 0.31 -6.92 7.57
N ASP A 11 -0.78 -7.67 7.59
CA ASP A 11 -1.21 -8.50 6.45
C ASP A 11 -1.66 -7.65 5.25
N MET A 12 -2.32 -6.52 5.53
CA MET A 12 -2.79 -5.59 4.51
C MET A 12 -1.62 -4.81 3.86
N LEU A 13 -0.48 -4.69 4.54
CA LEU A 13 0.75 -4.12 3.97
C LEU A 13 1.47 -5.10 3.02
N HIS A 14 1.23 -6.41 3.12
CA HIS A 14 1.97 -7.42 2.36
C HIS A 14 1.33 -7.80 1.01
N GLN A 15 0.02 -7.68 0.83
CA GLN A 15 -0.63 -8.23 -0.36
C GLN A 15 -0.47 -7.40 -1.64
N THR A 16 -0.18 -6.10 -1.55
CA THR A 16 -0.22 -5.19 -2.71
C THR A 16 1.02 -5.24 -3.61
N MET A 17 2.07 -5.99 -3.23
CA MET A 17 3.41 -5.87 -3.84
C MET A 17 3.87 -7.03 -4.72
N LYS A 18 3.09 -8.12 -4.88
CA LYS A 18 3.64 -9.33 -5.54
C LYS A 18 3.79 -9.26 -7.07
N GLU A 19 3.11 -8.34 -7.76
CA GLU A 19 3.18 -8.25 -9.24
C GLU A 19 3.68 -6.88 -9.74
N PHE A 20 3.50 -5.82 -8.96
CA PHE A 20 3.88 -4.46 -9.33
C PHE A 20 5.42 -4.27 -9.24
N GLY A 21 6.08 -4.11 -10.40
CA GLY A 21 7.52 -3.83 -10.50
C GLY A 21 8.35 -4.91 -11.20
N MET A 22 7.75 -6.05 -11.59
CA MET A 22 8.43 -7.16 -12.28
C MET A 22 7.99 -7.34 -13.74
N THR A 23 7.06 -6.51 -14.22
CA THR A 23 6.46 -6.63 -15.57
C THR A 23 6.04 -5.26 -16.09
N THR A 24 5.86 -5.14 -17.40
CA THR A 24 5.44 -3.89 -18.05
C THR A 24 3.92 -3.84 -18.28
N PRO A 25 3.33 -2.64 -18.43
CA PRO A 25 1.91 -2.50 -18.77
C PRO A 25 1.54 -3.25 -20.06
N GLU A 26 2.44 -3.29 -21.05
CA GLU A 26 2.24 -3.95 -22.34
C GLU A 26 2.19 -5.47 -22.21
N GLU A 27 3.02 -6.05 -21.34
CA GLU A 27 3.03 -7.49 -21.06
C GLU A 27 1.72 -7.90 -20.38
N ILE A 28 1.34 -7.18 -19.32
CA ILE A 28 0.09 -7.42 -18.59
C ILE A 28 -1.15 -7.18 -19.45
N ALA A 29 -1.12 -6.22 -20.37
CA ALA A 29 -2.23 -5.95 -21.28
C ALA A 29 -2.58 -7.16 -22.17
N LYS A 30 -1.61 -8.01 -22.49
CA LYS A 30 -1.78 -9.21 -23.33
C LYS A 30 -2.30 -10.43 -22.58
N GLU A 31 -2.29 -10.41 -21.25
CA GLU A 31 -2.77 -11.53 -20.45
C GLU A 31 -4.31 -11.63 -20.51
N ASP A 32 -4.84 -12.83 -20.75
CA ASP A 32 -6.28 -13.09 -20.75
C ASP A 32 -6.82 -13.26 -19.32
N ARG A 33 -6.48 -12.31 -18.44
CA ARG A 33 -7.01 -12.23 -17.07
C ARG A 33 -7.50 -10.82 -16.76
N PRO A 34 -8.52 -10.67 -15.89
CA PRO A 34 -8.97 -9.35 -15.45
C PRO A 34 -7.84 -8.55 -14.82
N LEU A 35 -7.68 -7.30 -15.23
CA LEU A 35 -6.74 -6.37 -14.61
C LEU A 35 -7.36 -5.83 -13.32
N ALA A 36 -6.84 -6.29 -12.18
CA ALA A 36 -7.32 -5.85 -10.88
C ALA A 36 -6.89 -4.40 -10.61
N VAL A 37 -7.85 -3.54 -10.28
CA VAL A 37 -7.56 -2.19 -9.79
C VAL A 37 -7.01 -2.31 -8.36
N PRO A 38 -5.87 -1.68 -8.04
CA PRO A 38 -5.32 -1.74 -6.70
C PRO A 38 -6.28 -1.16 -5.66
N VAL A 39 -6.26 -1.72 -4.46
CA VAL A 39 -7.02 -1.19 -3.32
C VAL A 39 -6.24 -0.04 -2.71
N ALA A 40 -6.93 1.06 -2.40
CA ALA A 40 -6.33 2.22 -1.74
C ALA A 40 -5.78 1.85 -0.35
N PRO A 41 -4.60 2.37 0.04
CA PRO A 41 -4.04 2.09 1.35
C PRO A 41 -4.89 2.73 2.44
N ILE A 42 -5.13 2.00 3.53
CA ILE A 42 -5.80 2.55 4.71
C ILE A 42 -4.79 3.43 5.45
N ILE A 43 -5.12 4.71 5.58
CA ILE A 43 -4.27 5.69 6.26
C ILE A 43 -4.77 5.87 7.69
N PRO A 44 -3.93 5.64 8.71
CA PRO A 44 -4.31 5.87 10.10
C PRO A 44 -4.75 7.31 10.34
N THR A 45 -5.83 7.48 11.08
CA THR A 45 -6.31 8.78 11.56
C THR A 45 -5.32 9.39 12.55
N VAL A 46 -5.45 10.70 12.81
CA VAL A 46 -4.64 11.39 13.82
C VAL A 46 -4.72 10.69 15.18
N LYS A 47 -5.93 10.35 15.62
CA LYS A 47 -6.17 9.67 16.90
C LYS A 47 -5.50 8.29 16.96
N GLU A 48 -5.55 7.51 15.88
CA GLU A 48 -4.89 6.20 15.84
C GLU A 48 -3.37 6.32 15.88
N LYS A 49 -2.80 7.34 15.21
CA LYS A 49 -1.37 7.65 15.29
C LYS A 49 -0.96 8.04 16.71
N ASP A 50 -1.73 8.88 17.38
CA ASP A 50 -1.43 9.33 18.75
C ASP A 50 -1.44 8.16 19.75
N VAL A 51 -2.41 7.25 19.62
CA VAL A 51 -2.49 6.03 20.43
C VAL A 51 -1.28 5.13 20.19
N LEU A 52 -0.90 4.94 18.92
CA LEU A 52 0.28 4.16 18.55
C LEU A 52 1.55 4.78 19.13
N TYR A 53 1.75 6.09 18.98
CA TYR A 53 2.94 6.77 19.50
C TYR A 53 3.00 6.68 21.02
N SER A 54 1.88 6.93 21.71
CA SER A 54 1.80 6.80 23.17
C SER A 54 2.16 5.39 23.64
N PHE A 55 1.64 4.36 22.96
CA PHE A 55 1.99 2.98 23.25
C PHE A 55 3.48 2.69 23.04
N LEU A 56 4.06 3.16 21.93
CA LEU A 56 5.48 2.98 21.64
C LEU A 56 6.37 3.71 22.65
N TYR A 57 5.99 4.91 23.08
CA TYR A 57 6.73 5.64 24.14
C TYR A 57 6.78 4.87 25.45
N VAL A 58 5.69 4.18 25.83
CA VAL A 58 5.62 3.41 27.07
C VAL A 58 6.37 2.07 26.96
N LYS A 59 6.24 1.37 25.84
CA LYS A 59 6.77 0.01 25.69
C LYS A 59 8.18 -0.05 25.10
N TYR A 60 8.54 0.90 24.26
CA TYR A 60 9.79 0.90 23.50
C TYR A 60 10.35 2.34 23.35
N PRO A 61 10.75 2.97 24.46
CA PRO A 61 11.15 4.39 24.48
C PRO A 61 12.32 4.72 23.52
N GLU A 62 13.23 3.77 23.30
CA GLU A 62 14.38 3.94 22.42
C GLU A 62 14.00 4.10 20.93
N ILE A 63 12.93 3.42 20.49
CA ILE A 63 12.45 3.50 19.11
C ILE A 63 11.33 4.53 18.95
N ALA A 64 10.62 4.87 20.04
CA ALA A 64 9.48 5.78 20.03
C ALA A 64 9.82 7.16 19.45
N LYS A 65 11.04 7.65 19.69
CA LYS A 65 11.55 8.92 19.14
C LYS A 65 11.53 8.95 17.61
N GLN A 66 11.68 7.80 16.96
CA GLN A 66 11.70 7.68 15.50
C GLN A 66 10.33 7.32 14.92
N ALA A 67 9.39 6.87 15.75
CA ALA A 67 8.10 6.35 15.32
C ALA A 67 7.30 7.34 14.45
N PRO A 68 7.19 8.65 14.78
CA PRO A 68 6.47 9.58 13.92
C PRO A 68 7.04 9.65 12.50
N ARG A 69 8.37 9.77 12.38
CA ARG A 69 9.04 9.83 11.07
C ARG A 69 8.81 8.54 10.27
N ILE A 70 8.93 7.39 10.91
CA ILE A 70 8.77 6.08 10.26
C ILE A 70 7.33 5.90 9.76
N VAL A 71 6.34 6.23 10.59
CA VAL A 71 4.91 6.10 10.25
C VAL A 71 4.54 7.03 9.11
N GLU A 72 4.93 8.31 9.15
CA GLU A 72 4.65 9.25 8.07
C GLU A 72 5.36 8.86 6.77
N SER A 73 6.61 8.40 6.86
CA SER A 73 7.34 7.88 5.69
C SER A 73 6.62 6.69 5.08
N ARG A 74 6.12 5.75 5.90
CA ARG A 74 5.34 4.61 5.39
C ARG A 74 4.02 5.03 4.77
N ILE A 75 3.28 5.95 5.38
CA ILE A 75 2.06 6.52 4.79
C ILE A 75 2.36 7.12 3.41
N PHE A 76 3.44 7.91 3.32
CA PHE A 76 3.87 8.51 2.06
C PHE A 76 4.17 7.44 1.00
N PHE A 77 5.02 6.47 1.33
CA PHE A 77 5.38 5.39 0.39
C PHE A 77 4.15 4.58 -0.04
N SER A 78 3.24 4.24 0.88
CA SER A 78 2.02 3.51 0.53
C SER A 78 1.14 4.28 -0.46
N LYS A 79 1.00 5.60 -0.29
CA LYS A 79 0.26 6.45 -1.25
C LYS A 79 0.96 6.51 -2.60
N GLU A 80 2.27 6.71 -2.61
CA GLU A 80 3.06 6.79 -3.83
C GLU A 80 3.01 5.47 -4.62
N THR A 81 3.22 4.34 -3.95
CA THR A 81 3.13 3.01 -4.56
C THR A 81 1.72 2.75 -5.11
N TYR A 82 0.68 3.09 -4.35
CA TYR A 82 -0.70 2.96 -4.82
C TYR A 82 -0.94 3.75 -6.11
N GLN A 83 -0.50 5.00 -6.15
CA GLN A 83 -0.66 5.85 -7.32
C GLN A 83 0.07 5.26 -8.54
N LYS A 84 1.33 4.84 -8.37
CA LYS A 84 2.10 4.23 -9.47
C LYS A 84 1.44 2.93 -9.97
N HIS A 85 0.88 2.11 -9.08
CA HIS A 85 0.17 0.91 -9.46
C HIS A 85 -1.14 1.22 -10.18
N LEU A 86 -1.87 2.23 -9.73
CA LEU A 86 -3.10 2.68 -10.40
C LEU A 86 -2.81 3.16 -11.82
N ASP A 87 -1.74 3.95 -12.00
CA ASP A 87 -1.34 4.47 -13.31
C ASP A 87 -0.85 3.36 -14.24
N PHE A 88 -0.13 2.38 -13.70
CA PHE A 88 0.26 1.16 -14.41
C PHE A 88 -0.97 0.40 -14.94
N VAL A 89 -1.95 0.12 -14.08
CA VAL A 89 -3.16 -0.63 -14.46
C VAL A 89 -3.98 0.14 -15.48
N LYS A 90 -4.12 1.47 -15.33
CA LYS A 90 -4.80 2.32 -16.32
C LYS A 90 -4.14 2.24 -17.69
N LEU A 91 -2.81 2.27 -17.74
CA LEU A 91 -2.07 2.15 -18.99
C LEU A 91 -2.25 0.77 -19.62
N ALA A 92 -2.16 -0.30 -18.84
CA ALA A 92 -2.39 -1.66 -19.33
C ALA A 92 -3.82 -1.85 -19.90
N ILE A 93 -4.84 -1.31 -19.22
CA ILE A 93 -6.23 -1.32 -19.71
C ILE A 93 -6.34 -0.57 -21.04
N LYS A 94 -5.73 0.62 -21.15
CA LYS A 94 -5.73 1.40 -22.38
C LYS A 94 -5.14 0.60 -23.54
N ILE A 95 -3.97 0.01 -23.34
CA ILE A 95 -3.28 -0.82 -24.36
C ILE A 95 -4.16 -2.00 -24.77
N ARG A 96 -4.77 -2.71 -23.81
CA ARG A 96 -5.64 -3.85 -24.11
C ARG A 96 -6.84 -3.46 -24.97
N ASN A 97 -7.47 -2.32 -24.68
CA ASN A 97 -8.60 -1.81 -25.47
C ASN A 97 -8.18 -1.48 -26.91
N GLU A 98 -6.99 -0.90 -27.10
CA GLU A 98 -6.41 -0.63 -28.43
C GLU A 98 -6.10 -1.92 -29.21
N LEU A 99 -5.65 -2.98 -28.54
CA LEU A 99 -5.40 -4.29 -29.16
C LEU A 99 -6.68 -5.06 -29.53
N SER A 100 -7.79 -4.75 -28.87
CA SER A 100 -9.09 -5.42 -29.06
C SER A 100 -10.03 -4.68 -30.03
N SER A 101 -9.61 -3.50 -30.51
CA SER A 101 -10.33 -2.65 -31.48
C SER A 101 -9.88 -2.94 -32.91
#